data_AF-A0A556QL90-F1
#
_entry.id   AF-A0A556QL90-F1
#
_cell.length_a   1.000
_cell.length_b   1.000
_cell.length_c   1.000
_cell.angle_alpha   90.00
_cell.angle_beta   90.00
_cell.angle_gamma   90.00
#
_symmetry.space_group_name_H-M   'P 1'
#
loop_
_entity.id
_entity.type
_entity.pdbx_description
1 polymer ?
#
loop_
_entity_poly.entity_id
_entity_poly.type
_entity_poly.pdbx_seq_one_letter_code
_entity_poly.pdbx_strand_id
1 'polypeptide(L)'
;MKREAAADEVLHPLMAWMLERAGLEPAAYRPAAMQRRVSACLRQLRVSTPDSARELLERKPEMLPFALNTVLIGVSEFFRDRAAFDYLESEVLPQLLKTRGGLRVCSAGSSGGQELYSVAMLLAEAGVLEACALLGVDCRSDAIKRAAKGVYSAEDMAGIEPERCRRFFEIAGLRWMVQPVLKKQIQWEAADLLTFKADAPFDLILFRNVSIYLNEAHGTETWGRLCDQLTPGGFLITGKAEKPPATLPLVRVAHSIYRKNL
;
A
#
# COMPACT_ATOMS: atom_id res chain seq x y z
N MET A 1 -6.31 12.71 30.66
CA MET A 1 -7.41 13.44 30.00
C MET A 1 -8.22 12.41 29.23
N LYS A 2 -9.46 12.16 29.66
CA LYS A 2 -10.31 11.06 29.19
C LYS A 2 -10.64 11.28 27.70
N ARG A 3 -10.40 10.27 26.85
CA ARG A 3 -11.00 10.21 25.51
C ARG A 3 -12.50 10.05 25.72
N GLU A 4 -13.27 11.07 25.36
CA GLU A 4 -14.70 10.92 25.11
C GLU A 4 -14.89 9.75 24.15
N ALA A 5 -15.84 8.87 24.47
CA ALA A 5 -16.34 7.89 23.53
C ALA A 5 -16.76 8.65 22.26
N ALA A 6 -16.12 8.35 21.14
CA ALA A 6 -16.54 8.90 19.86
C ALA A 6 -18.02 8.51 19.69
N ALA A 7 -18.90 9.50 19.63
CA ALA A 7 -20.26 9.30 19.17
C ALA A 7 -20.22 8.52 17.84
N ASP A 8 -21.23 7.68 17.58
CA ASP A 8 -21.42 6.94 16.33
C ASP A 8 -21.38 7.88 15.12
N GLU A 9 -20.18 8.25 14.68
CA GLU A 9 -20.01 8.96 13.43
C GLU A 9 -20.41 7.98 12.33
N VAL A 10 -21.38 8.37 11.51
CA VAL A 10 -21.82 7.56 10.37
C VAL A 10 -21.03 8.02 9.15
N LEU A 11 -20.58 7.07 8.33
CA LEU A 11 -19.90 7.38 7.09
C LEU A 11 -20.83 8.19 6.16
N HIS A 12 -20.29 9.22 5.51
CA HIS A 12 -21.07 10.05 4.59
C HIS A 12 -21.71 9.18 3.48
N PRO A 13 -23.02 9.33 3.17
CA PRO A 13 -23.73 8.42 2.26
C PRO A 13 -23.09 8.24 0.88
N LEU A 14 -22.60 9.32 0.25
CA LEU A 14 -21.84 9.23 -1.00
C LEU A 14 -20.59 8.33 -0.88
N MET A 15 -19.86 8.42 0.24
CA MET A 15 -18.64 7.63 0.44
C MET A 15 -18.98 6.15 0.63
N ALA A 16 -19.99 5.86 1.46
CA ALA A 16 -20.49 4.50 1.64
C ALA A 16 -20.91 3.87 0.31
N TRP A 17 -21.72 4.61 -0.46
CA TRP A 17 -22.16 4.18 -1.79
C TRP A 17 -21.00 3.91 -2.76
N MET A 18 -19.98 4.78 -2.79
CA MET A 18 -18.81 4.57 -3.66
C MET A 18 -18.00 3.33 -3.25
N LEU A 19 -17.84 3.08 -1.95
CA LEU A 19 -17.13 1.90 -1.44
C LEU A 19 -17.90 0.62 -1.79
N GLU A 20 -19.22 0.58 -1.58
CA GLU A 20 -20.06 -0.56 -1.95
C GLU A 20 -19.98 -0.85 -3.46
N ARG A 21 -20.04 0.20 -4.29
CA ARG A 21 -19.88 0.07 -5.75
C ARG A 21 -18.49 -0.44 -6.15
N ALA A 22 -17.49 -0.25 -5.30
CA ALA A 22 -16.15 -0.78 -5.47
C ALA A 22 -15.97 -2.19 -4.89
N GLY A 23 -17.00 -2.78 -4.28
CA GLY A 23 -16.93 -4.06 -3.59
C GLY A 23 -16.22 -4.00 -2.24
N LEU A 24 -16.10 -2.80 -1.64
CA LEU A 24 -15.45 -2.59 -0.36
C LEU A 24 -16.49 -2.42 0.75
N GLU A 25 -16.17 -2.92 1.94
CA GLU A 25 -17.03 -2.81 3.12
C GLU A 25 -16.97 -1.39 3.73
N PRO A 26 -18.05 -0.58 3.66
CA PRO A 26 -18.00 0.79 4.16
C PRO A 26 -17.80 0.87 5.68
N ALA A 27 -18.36 -0.09 6.41
CA ALA A 27 -18.28 -0.17 7.86
C ALA A 27 -16.82 -0.29 8.33
N ALA A 28 -15.93 -0.84 7.50
CA ALA A 28 -14.52 -1.02 7.83
C ALA A 28 -13.75 0.30 7.95
N TYR A 29 -14.24 1.41 7.38
CA TYR A 29 -13.50 2.67 7.28
C TYR A 29 -13.91 3.70 8.32
N ARG A 30 -12.95 4.52 8.78
CA ARG A 30 -13.18 5.59 9.77
C ARG A 30 -13.92 6.78 9.14
N PRO A 31 -15.13 7.13 9.64
CA PRO A 31 -15.92 8.26 9.15
C PRO A 31 -15.15 9.59 9.15
N ALA A 32 -14.56 10.02 10.28
CA ALA A 32 -13.75 11.24 10.37
C ALA A 32 -12.59 11.34 9.35
N ALA A 33 -12.00 10.20 8.95
CA ALA A 33 -10.92 10.20 7.97
C ALA A 33 -11.45 10.48 6.55
N MET A 34 -12.60 9.90 6.21
CA MET A 34 -13.22 10.02 4.90
C MET A 34 -14.07 11.27 4.72
N GLN A 35 -14.71 11.77 5.79
CA GLN A 35 -15.59 12.94 5.71
C GLN A 35 -14.83 14.19 5.25
N ARG A 36 -13.59 14.35 5.69
CA ARG A 36 -12.68 15.42 5.25
C ARG A 36 -12.32 15.36 3.76
N ARG A 37 -12.63 14.24 3.08
CA ARG A 37 -12.33 14.00 1.66
C ARG A 37 -13.51 14.19 0.72
N VAL A 38 -14.72 14.34 1.25
CA VAL A 38 -15.93 14.61 0.43
C VAL A 38 -15.70 15.84 -0.44
N SER A 39 -15.32 16.98 0.14
CA SER A 39 -15.09 18.23 -0.60
C SER A 39 -13.98 18.11 -1.67
N ALA A 40 -12.95 17.29 -1.41
CA ALA A 40 -11.90 17.03 -2.39
C ALA A 40 -12.43 16.20 -3.56
N CYS A 41 -13.24 15.17 -3.29
CA CYS A 41 -13.92 14.35 -4.30
C CYS A 41 -14.85 15.21 -5.17
N LEU A 42 -15.68 16.07 -4.58
CA LEU A 42 -16.57 16.98 -5.33
C LEU A 42 -15.80 17.90 -6.27
N ARG A 43 -14.72 18.52 -5.77
CA ARG A 43 -13.81 19.34 -6.59
C ARG A 43 -13.19 18.55 -7.73
N GLN A 44 -12.74 17.34 -7.47
CA GLN A 44 -12.12 16.49 -8.47
C GLN A 44 -13.11 16.08 -9.57
N LEU A 45 -14.36 15.81 -9.20
CA LEU A 45 -15.47 15.54 -10.13
C LEU A 45 -16.06 16.78 -10.79
N ARG A 46 -15.64 17.99 -10.36
CA ARG A 46 -16.15 19.29 -10.83
C ARG A 46 -17.65 19.46 -10.63
N VAL A 47 -18.15 19.03 -9.48
CA VAL A 47 -19.56 19.15 -9.07
C VAL A 47 -19.65 19.82 -7.70
N SER A 48 -20.82 20.38 -7.38
CA SER A 48 -21.01 21.20 -6.17
C SER A 48 -21.66 20.45 -5.01
N THR A 49 -22.36 19.33 -5.26
CA THR A 49 -23.10 18.59 -4.23
C THR A 49 -22.82 17.08 -4.31
N PRO A 50 -22.97 16.35 -3.19
CA PRO A 50 -22.87 14.90 -3.19
C PRO A 50 -23.88 14.19 -4.10
N ASP A 51 -25.09 14.72 -4.23
CA ASP A 51 -26.12 14.15 -5.10
C ASP A 51 -25.72 14.27 -6.57
N SER A 52 -25.25 15.45 -6.99
CA SER A 52 -24.73 15.63 -8.36
C SER A 52 -23.48 14.77 -8.62
N ALA A 53 -22.67 14.49 -7.60
CA ALA A 53 -21.55 13.54 -7.72
C ALA A 53 -22.04 12.12 -7.96
N ARG A 54 -23.06 11.68 -7.20
CA ARG A 54 -23.66 10.36 -7.37
C ARG A 54 -24.29 10.21 -8.76
N GLU A 55 -25.11 11.16 -9.19
CA GLU A 55 -25.74 11.16 -10.53
C GLU A 55 -24.69 11.10 -11.65
N LEU A 56 -23.59 11.87 -11.51
CA LEU A 56 -22.49 11.84 -12.47
C LEU A 56 -21.84 10.46 -12.53
N LEU A 57 -21.53 9.86 -11.37
CA LEU A 57 -20.88 8.55 -11.29
C LEU A 57 -21.80 7.40 -11.73
N GLU A 58 -23.11 7.51 -11.54
CA GLU A 58 -24.08 6.55 -12.07
C GLU A 58 -24.17 6.62 -13.61
N ARG A 59 -24.09 7.83 -14.18
CA ARG A 59 -24.06 8.03 -15.65
C ARG A 59 -22.70 7.66 -16.27
N LYS A 60 -21.62 7.84 -15.52
CA LYS A 60 -20.23 7.62 -15.95
C LYS A 60 -19.48 6.72 -14.95
N PRO A 61 -19.83 5.41 -14.89
CA PRO A 61 -19.23 4.48 -13.93
C PRO A 61 -17.70 4.36 -14.09
N GLU A 62 -17.15 4.64 -15.27
CA GLU A 62 -15.71 4.69 -15.52
C GLU A 62 -14.96 5.75 -14.70
N MET A 63 -15.68 6.75 -14.17
CA MET A 63 -15.12 7.79 -13.30
C MET A 63 -15.04 7.37 -11.83
N LEU A 64 -15.65 6.26 -11.43
CA LEU A 64 -15.67 5.80 -10.03
C LEU A 64 -14.27 5.55 -9.46
N PRO A 65 -13.33 4.86 -10.15
CA PRO A 65 -11.96 4.69 -9.64
C PRO A 65 -11.26 6.03 -9.38
N PHE A 66 -11.50 7.02 -10.26
CA PHE A 66 -10.95 8.35 -10.11
C PHE A 66 -11.49 9.06 -8.86
N ALA A 67 -12.81 8.95 -8.60
CA ALA A 67 -13.43 9.47 -7.39
C ALA A 67 -12.92 8.76 -6.11
N LEU A 68 -12.76 7.44 -6.16
CA LEU A 68 -12.26 6.65 -5.03
C LEU A 68 -10.83 7.02 -4.63
N ASN A 69 -9.95 7.35 -5.58
CA ASN A 69 -8.60 7.83 -5.27
C ASN A 69 -8.57 9.09 -4.40
N THR A 70 -9.59 9.93 -4.50
CA THR A 70 -9.71 11.13 -3.67
C THR A 70 -10.01 10.80 -2.20
N VAL A 71 -10.65 9.66 -1.97
CA VAL A 71 -11.14 9.22 -0.66
C VAL A 71 -10.13 8.28 -0.01
N LEU A 72 -9.67 7.29 -0.77
CA LEU A 72 -8.69 6.29 -0.41
C LEU A 72 -7.30 6.79 -0.87
N ILE A 73 -6.75 7.72 -0.08
CA ILE A 73 -5.50 8.40 -0.41
C ILE A 73 -4.37 7.39 -0.55
N GLY A 74 -3.83 7.31 -1.76
CA GLY A 74 -2.66 6.50 -2.08
C GLY A 74 -1.41 7.32 -2.33
N VAL A 75 -1.15 8.36 -1.54
CA VAL A 75 0.13 9.08 -1.65
C VAL A 75 1.23 8.09 -1.25
N SER A 76 2.07 7.77 -2.22
CA SER A 76 3.19 6.85 -2.09
C SER A 76 4.40 7.49 -2.74
N GLU A 77 5.56 7.28 -2.13
CA GLU A 77 6.84 7.83 -2.54
C GLU A 77 7.84 6.69 -2.54
N PHE A 78 8.82 6.75 -3.45
CA PHE A 78 9.93 5.82 -3.40
C PHE A 78 10.71 6.03 -2.12
N PHE A 79 11.09 4.93 -1.46
CA PHE A 79 11.84 4.94 -0.20
C PHE A 79 11.18 5.77 0.90
N ARG A 80 9.83 5.84 0.92
CA ARG A 80 9.07 6.57 1.94
C ARG A 80 9.44 6.11 3.34
N ASP A 81 9.77 7.05 4.22
CA ASP A 81 10.44 6.79 5.51
C ASP A 81 11.81 6.12 5.32
N ARG A 82 12.76 6.87 4.76
CA ARG A 82 14.11 6.41 4.40
C ARG A 82 14.76 5.51 5.47
N ALA A 83 14.70 5.89 6.74
CA ALA A 83 15.26 5.10 7.85
C ALA A 83 14.71 3.65 7.94
N ALA A 84 13.45 3.40 7.57
CA ALA A 84 12.89 2.04 7.54
C ALA A 84 13.43 1.24 6.35
N PHE A 85 13.64 1.88 5.20
CA PHE A 85 14.25 1.25 4.03
C PHE A 85 15.76 1.02 4.22
N ASP A 86 16.46 1.93 4.90
CA ASP A 86 17.87 1.74 5.24
C ASP A 86 18.03 0.53 6.18
N TYR A 87 17.17 0.39 7.20
CA TYR A 87 17.18 -0.79 8.08
C TYR A 87 16.75 -2.07 7.33
N LEU A 88 15.79 -1.96 6.40
CA LEU A 88 15.43 -3.07 5.53
C LEU A 88 16.65 -3.57 4.74
N GLU A 89 17.37 -2.64 4.11
CA GLU A 89 18.57 -2.90 3.31
C GLU A 89 19.72 -3.48 4.15
N SER A 90 20.05 -2.86 5.29
CA SER A 90 21.24 -3.20 6.06
C SER A 90 21.06 -4.38 7.03
N GLU A 91 19.85 -4.62 7.53
CA GLU A 91 19.60 -5.62 8.59
C GLU A 91 18.64 -6.72 8.14
N VAL A 92 17.48 -6.36 7.58
CA VAL A 92 16.40 -7.33 7.33
C VAL A 92 16.72 -8.22 6.12
N LEU A 93 17.08 -7.65 4.97
CA LEU A 93 17.38 -8.43 3.77
C LEU A 93 18.57 -9.39 4.00
N PRO A 94 19.71 -8.98 4.59
CA PRO A 94 20.79 -9.90 4.90
C PRO A 94 20.37 -11.05 5.82
N GLN A 95 19.52 -10.79 6.82
CA GLN A 95 19.02 -11.85 7.70
C GLN A 95 18.13 -12.85 6.97
N LEU A 96 17.21 -12.36 6.12
CA LEU A 96 16.32 -13.24 5.34
C LEU A 96 17.10 -14.10 4.34
N LEU A 97 18.10 -13.50 3.68
CA LEU A 97 18.91 -14.14 2.63
C LEU A 97 19.97 -15.11 3.16
N LYS A 98 20.31 -15.08 4.46
CA LYS A 98 21.20 -16.10 5.07
C LYS A 98 20.64 -17.52 4.97
N THR A 99 19.32 -17.67 4.99
CA THR A 99 18.65 -18.98 4.99
C THR A 99 17.78 -19.21 3.77
N ARG A 100 17.72 -18.26 2.83
CA ARG A 100 16.83 -18.28 1.67
C ARG A 100 17.58 -17.86 0.41
N GLY A 101 17.43 -18.62 -0.68
CA GLY A 101 18.00 -18.27 -1.99
C GLY A 101 17.22 -17.19 -2.76
N GLY A 102 16.02 -16.85 -2.30
CA GLY A 102 15.12 -15.85 -2.87
C GLY A 102 13.95 -15.59 -1.91
N LEU A 103 13.23 -14.48 -2.10
CA LEU A 103 12.21 -14.01 -1.17
C LEU A 103 10.85 -13.88 -1.83
N ARG A 104 9.80 -14.21 -1.08
CA ARG A 104 8.43 -13.80 -1.41
C ARG A 104 8.10 -12.50 -0.66
N VAL A 105 7.78 -11.44 -1.40
CA VAL A 105 7.49 -10.11 -0.83
C VAL A 105 6.09 -9.66 -1.22
N CYS A 106 5.34 -9.11 -0.27
CA CYS A 106 4.06 -8.46 -0.53
C CYS A 106 4.08 -6.98 -0.12
N SER A 107 3.58 -6.09 -0.96
CA SER A 107 3.17 -4.73 -0.56
C SER A 107 1.64 -4.67 -0.60
N ALA A 108 1.03 -4.71 0.58
CA ALA A 108 -0.40 -4.63 0.80
C ALA A 108 -0.82 -3.15 0.94
N GLY A 109 -1.62 -2.65 0.00
CA GLY A 109 -1.86 -1.22 -0.19
C GLY A 109 -0.76 -0.55 -1.01
N SER A 110 -0.31 -1.22 -2.08
CA SER A 110 0.86 -0.84 -2.88
C SER A 110 0.72 0.47 -3.66
N SER A 111 -0.49 1.01 -3.80
CA SER A 111 -0.77 2.25 -4.52
C SER A 111 -0.17 2.29 -5.92
N GLY A 112 0.55 3.37 -6.27
CA GLY A 112 1.24 3.53 -7.54
C GLY A 112 2.51 2.68 -7.69
N GLY A 113 2.79 1.77 -6.75
CA GLY A 113 3.85 0.77 -6.83
C GLY A 113 5.22 1.22 -6.34
N GLN A 114 5.41 2.49 -5.97
CA GLN A 114 6.70 3.05 -5.57
C GLN A 114 7.37 2.25 -4.44
N GLU A 115 6.59 1.83 -3.44
CA GLU A 115 7.07 1.05 -2.31
C GLU A 115 7.65 -0.31 -2.74
N LEU A 116 6.91 -1.08 -3.54
CA LEU A 116 7.36 -2.40 -3.98
C LEU A 116 8.52 -2.31 -4.98
N TYR A 117 8.53 -1.28 -5.84
CA TYR A 117 9.68 -1.02 -6.70
C TYR A 117 10.93 -0.62 -5.90
N SER A 118 10.80 0.14 -4.80
CA SER A 118 11.92 0.39 -3.89
C SER A 118 12.50 -0.91 -3.33
N VAL A 119 11.65 -1.85 -2.90
CA VAL A 119 12.13 -3.17 -2.46
C VAL A 119 12.77 -3.95 -3.62
N ALA A 120 12.19 -3.92 -4.81
CA ALA A 120 12.77 -4.58 -5.99
C ALA A 120 14.16 -4.04 -6.33
N MET A 121 14.38 -2.73 -6.21
CA MET A 121 15.70 -2.11 -6.39
C MET A 121 16.72 -2.64 -5.37
N LEU A 122 16.34 -2.72 -4.08
CA LEU A 122 17.20 -3.27 -3.03
C LEU A 122 17.57 -4.74 -3.30
N LEU A 123 16.60 -5.55 -3.74
CA LEU A 123 16.85 -6.96 -4.08
C LEU A 123 17.72 -7.11 -5.33
N ALA A 124 17.62 -6.19 -6.29
CA ALA A 124 18.48 -6.16 -7.46
C ALA A 124 19.92 -5.73 -7.11
N GLU A 125 20.08 -4.80 -6.17
CA GLU A 125 21.36 -4.39 -5.61
C GLU A 125 22.04 -5.55 -4.85
N ALA A 126 21.25 -6.33 -4.11
CA ALA A 126 21.71 -7.55 -3.44
C ALA A 126 21.96 -8.74 -4.40
N GLY A 127 21.64 -8.61 -5.69
CA GLY A 127 21.89 -9.66 -6.70
C GLY A 127 20.96 -10.87 -6.64
N VAL A 128 19.83 -10.78 -5.94
CA VAL A 128 18.91 -11.90 -5.69
C VAL A 128 17.52 -11.73 -6.30
N LEU A 129 17.26 -10.58 -6.96
CA LEU A 129 15.95 -10.25 -7.51
C LEU A 129 15.37 -11.36 -8.40
N GLU A 130 16.19 -12.02 -9.22
CA GLU A 130 15.72 -13.09 -10.13
C GLU A 130 15.18 -14.34 -9.43
N ALA A 131 15.57 -14.55 -8.17
CA ALA A 131 15.07 -15.64 -7.33
C ALA A 131 13.87 -15.22 -6.47
N CYS A 132 13.43 -13.97 -6.55
CA CYS A 132 12.35 -13.42 -5.73
C CYS A 132 11.02 -13.38 -6.48
N ALA A 133 9.91 -13.40 -5.73
CA ALA A 133 8.57 -13.18 -6.25
C ALA A 133 7.91 -12.05 -5.46
N LEU A 134 7.55 -10.97 -6.14
CA LEU A 134 6.98 -9.77 -5.52
C LEU A 134 5.51 -9.64 -5.92
N LEU A 135 4.65 -9.31 -4.96
CA LEU A 135 3.22 -9.08 -5.17
C LEU A 135 2.83 -7.71 -4.62
N GLY A 136 2.22 -6.87 -5.47
CA GLY A 136 1.62 -5.60 -5.06
C GLY A 136 0.10 -5.71 -5.11
N VAL A 137 -0.56 -5.46 -3.98
CA VAL A 137 -2.02 -5.53 -3.86
C VAL A 137 -2.57 -4.16 -3.49
N ASP A 138 -3.65 -3.72 -4.12
CA ASP A 138 -4.38 -2.50 -3.75
C ASP A 138 -5.85 -2.64 -4.17
N CYS A 139 -6.77 -2.08 -3.40
CA CYS A 139 -8.20 -2.12 -3.76
C CYS A 139 -8.55 -1.23 -4.95
N ARG A 140 -7.65 -0.31 -5.35
CA ARG A 140 -7.86 0.62 -6.45
C ARG A 140 -7.21 0.12 -7.72
N SER A 141 -8.05 -0.38 -8.63
CA SER A 141 -7.59 -0.93 -9.92
C SER A 141 -6.80 0.06 -10.78
N ASP A 142 -7.03 1.36 -10.67
CA ASP A 142 -6.23 2.37 -11.39
C ASP A 142 -4.83 2.56 -10.79
N ALA A 143 -4.69 2.39 -9.46
CA ALA A 143 -3.40 2.45 -8.79
C ALA A 143 -2.54 1.27 -9.23
N ILE A 144 -3.13 0.07 -9.25
CA ILE A 144 -2.55 -1.14 -9.83
C ILE A 144 -2.15 -0.96 -11.29
N LYS A 145 -3.01 -0.37 -12.14
CA LYS A 145 -2.66 -0.07 -13.54
C LYS A 145 -1.47 0.88 -13.65
N ARG A 146 -1.40 1.91 -12.80
CA ARG A 146 -0.25 2.84 -12.74
C ARG A 146 1.02 2.14 -12.29
N ALA A 147 0.94 1.32 -11.26
CA ALA A 147 2.04 0.52 -10.74
C ALA A 147 2.59 -0.45 -11.81
N ALA A 148 1.71 -1.19 -12.48
CA ALA A 148 2.07 -2.09 -13.57
C ALA A 148 2.72 -1.34 -14.75
N LYS A 149 2.21 -0.15 -15.09
CA LYS A 149 2.82 0.70 -16.12
C LYS A 149 4.22 1.16 -15.70
N GLY A 150 4.42 1.45 -14.41
CA GLY A 150 5.71 1.86 -13.84
C GLY A 150 6.27 3.11 -14.52
N VAL A 151 5.43 4.14 -14.68
CA VAL A 151 5.78 5.41 -15.32
C VAL A 151 5.49 6.55 -14.37
N TYR A 152 6.51 7.35 -14.08
CA TYR A 152 6.51 8.35 -13.02
C TYR A 152 6.92 9.73 -13.55
N SER A 153 6.46 10.78 -12.88
CA SER A 153 6.88 12.17 -13.14
C SER A 153 8.22 12.46 -12.47
N ALA A 154 8.88 13.58 -12.78
CA ALA A 154 10.11 13.97 -12.09
C ALA A 154 9.89 14.22 -10.58
N GLU A 155 8.71 14.70 -10.18
CA GLU A 155 8.34 14.92 -8.77
C GLU A 155 8.27 13.60 -8.00
N ASP A 156 7.68 12.56 -8.60
CA ASP A 156 7.62 11.23 -8.00
C ASP A 156 9.02 10.64 -7.72
N MET A 157 10.04 11.04 -8.50
CA MET A 157 11.40 10.52 -8.40
C MET A 157 12.25 11.20 -7.32
N ALA A 158 11.74 12.24 -6.63
CA ALA A 158 12.50 13.05 -5.69
C ALA A 158 13.11 12.25 -4.52
N GLY A 159 12.51 11.10 -4.16
CA GLY A 159 12.98 10.22 -3.09
C GLY A 159 14.04 9.19 -3.50
N ILE A 160 14.49 9.18 -4.76
CA ILE A 160 15.43 8.17 -5.28
C ILE A 160 16.82 8.78 -5.49
N GLU A 161 17.85 8.08 -5.03
CA GLU A 161 19.24 8.46 -5.28
C GLU A 161 19.56 8.48 -6.79
N PRO A 162 20.35 9.44 -7.29
CA PRO A 162 20.64 9.57 -8.72
C PRO A 162 21.22 8.30 -9.37
N GLU A 163 21.98 7.51 -8.63
CA GLU A 163 22.53 6.25 -9.10
C GLU A 163 21.43 5.19 -9.35
N ARG A 164 20.49 5.04 -8.41
CA ARG A 164 19.32 4.17 -8.57
C ARG A 164 18.45 4.63 -9.74
N CYS A 165 18.28 5.93 -9.94
CA CYS A 165 17.58 6.48 -11.11
C CYS A 165 18.25 6.03 -12.42
N ARG A 166 19.57 6.19 -12.54
CA ARG A 166 20.33 5.78 -13.75
C ARG A 166 20.26 4.29 -14.01
N ARG A 167 20.26 3.48 -12.95
CA ARG A 167 20.32 2.01 -13.04
C ARG A 167 18.96 1.37 -13.32
N PHE A 168 17.89 1.91 -12.73
CA PHE A 168 16.58 1.23 -12.69
C PHE A 168 15.47 1.93 -13.47
N PHE A 169 15.77 3.07 -14.10
CA PHE A 169 14.81 3.82 -14.88
C PHE A 169 15.37 4.24 -16.24
N GLU A 170 14.48 4.35 -17.22
CA GLU A 170 14.73 4.99 -18.51
C GLU A 170 13.96 6.31 -18.58
N ILE A 171 14.56 7.32 -19.22
CA ILE A 171 13.91 8.61 -19.43
C ILE A 171 13.27 8.61 -20.82
N ALA A 172 11.96 8.79 -20.87
CA ALA A 172 11.19 8.95 -22.11
C ALA A 172 10.45 10.29 -22.08
N GLY A 173 11.05 11.32 -22.68
CA GLY A 173 10.55 12.69 -22.63
C GLY A 173 10.58 13.25 -21.21
N LEU A 174 9.42 13.60 -20.66
CA LEU A 174 9.26 14.13 -19.29
C LEU A 174 8.91 13.04 -18.25
N ARG A 175 9.06 11.77 -18.62
CA ARG A 175 8.64 10.63 -17.78
C ARG A 175 9.80 9.69 -17.51
N TRP A 176 9.75 9.09 -16.34
CA TRP A 176 10.67 8.06 -15.88
C TRP A 176 9.97 6.71 -15.94
N MET A 177 10.55 5.75 -16.65
CA MET A 177 9.99 4.43 -16.88
C MET A 177 10.82 3.39 -16.13
N VAL A 178 10.18 2.61 -15.26
CA VAL A 178 10.87 1.52 -14.57
C VAL A 178 11.36 0.48 -15.58
N GLN A 179 12.64 0.09 -15.43
CA GLN A 179 13.32 -0.91 -16.24
C GLN A 179 12.57 -2.27 -16.23
N PRO A 180 12.47 -2.97 -17.37
CA PRO A 180 11.75 -4.26 -17.45
C PRO A 180 12.25 -5.33 -16.48
N VAL A 181 13.54 -5.30 -16.12
CA VAL A 181 14.14 -6.26 -15.18
C VAL A 181 13.45 -6.25 -13.81
N LEU A 182 13.02 -5.08 -13.32
CA LEU A 182 12.29 -4.99 -12.06
C LEU A 182 10.85 -5.49 -12.23
N LYS A 183 10.19 -5.09 -13.33
CA LYS A 183 8.79 -5.45 -13.59
C LYS A 183 8.58 -6.95 -13.73
N LYS A 184 9.55 -7.67 -14.28
CA LYS A 184 9.46 -9.12 -14.53
C LYS A 184 9.18 -9.94 -13.27
N GLN A 185 9.65 -9.47 -12.11
CA GLN A 185 9.50 -10.18 -10.83
C GLN A 185 8.28 -9.73 -10.02
N ILE A 186 7.51 -8.76 -10.52
CA ILE A 186 6.39 -8.16 -9.79
C ILE A 186 5.07 -8.53 -10.46
N GLN A 187 4.18 -9.11 -9.66
CA GLN A 187 2.77 -9.26 -10.00
C GLN A 187 1.96 -8.18 -9.30
N TRP A 188 0.91 -7.71 -9.97
CA TRP A 188 0.02 -6.69 -9.43
C TRP A 188 -1.41 -7.19 -9.41
N GLU A 189 -2.09 -7.03 -8.27
CA GLU A 189 -3.44 -7.54 -8.05
C GLU A 189 -4.36 -6.45 -7.50
N ALA A 190 -5.51 -6.27 -8.15
CA ALA A 190 -6.56 -5.40 -7.65
C ALA A 190 -7.51 -6.24 -6.76
N ALA A 191 -7.40 -6.09 -5.45
CA ALA A 191 -8.18 -6.85 -4.47
C ALA A 191 -8.46 -6.04 -3.20
N ASP A 192 -9.55 -6.37 -2.51
CA ASP A 192 -9.81 -5.83 -1.19
C ASP A 192 -8.82 -6.41 -0.17
N LEU A 193 -8.02 -5.55 0.46
CA LEU A 193 -7.05 -5.94 1.48
C LEU A 193 -7.72 -6.58 2.71
N LEU A 194 -9.00 -6.26 2.95
CA LEU A 194 -9.81 -6.82 4.03
C LEU A 194 -10.22 -8.27 3.79
N THR A 195 -10.06 -8.80 2.57
CA THR A 195 -10.37 -10.20 2.25
C THR A 195 -9.23 -10.92 1.52
N PHE A 196 -8.21 -10.18 1.09
CA PHE A 196 -7.04 -10.70 0.39
C PHE A 196 -6.33 -11.81 1.17
N LYS A 197 -6.04 -12.90 0.45
CA LYS A 197 -5.26 -14.05 0.93
C LYS A 197 -4.47 -14.62 -0.23
N ALA A 198 -3.16 -14.72 -0.06
CA ALA A 198 -2.26 -15.36 -1.01
C ALA A 198 -2.22 -16.88 -0.83
N ASP A 199 -1.87 -17.58 -1.90
CA ASP A 199 -1.76 -19.05 -1.91
C ASP A 199 -0.57 -19.59 -1.10
N ALA A 200 0.43 -18.76 -0.84
CA ALA A 200 1.59 -19.14 -0.06
C ALA A 200 2.17 -17.94 0.70
N PRO A 201 2.81 -18.20 1.86
CA PRO A 201 3.27 -17.16 2.76
C PRO A 201 4.39 -16.31 2.17
N PHE A 202 4.62 -15.15 2.79
CA PHE A 202 5.64 -14.17 2.43
C PHE A 202 6.74 -14.14 3.48
N ASP A 203 7.96 -13.84 3.04
CA ASP A 203 9.10 -13.58 3.91
C ASP A 203 9.13 -12.12 4.38
N LEU A 204 8.54 -11.24 3.58
CA LEU A 204 8.43 -9.82 3.86
C LEU A 204 7.06 -9.30 3.44
N ILE A 205 6.35 -8.64 4.34
CA ILE A 205 5.13 -7.89 4.05
C ILE A 205 5.34 -6.43 4.40
N LEU A 206 4.97 -5.53 3.49
CA LEU A 206 4.82 -4.11 3.73
C LEU A 206 3.31 -3.81 3.80
N PHE A 207 2.85 -3.29 4.93
CA PHE A 207 1.47 -2.83 5.10
C PHE A 207 1.52 -1.47 5.79
N ARG A 208 1.67 -0.43 4.96
CA ARG A 208 2.09 0.90 5.40
C ARG A 208 1.08 1.96 4.99
N ASN A 209 0.71 2.79 5.95
CA ASN A 209 -0.21 3.91 5.80
C ASN A 209 -1.61 3.50 5.29
N VAL A 210 -2.07 2.29 5.59
CA VAL A 210 -3.40 1.77 5.22
C VAL A 210 -4.29 1.61 6.45
N SER A 211 -3.79 1.04 7.55
CA SER A 211 -4.60 0.72 8.73
C SER A 211 -5.13 1.98 9.43
N ILE A 212 -4.53 3.14 9.18
CA ILE A 212 -5.00 4.44 9.68
C ILE A 212 -6.40 4.82 9.16
N TYR A 213 -6.84 4.23 8.05
CA TYR A 213 -8.18 4.43 7.49
C TYR A 213 -9.20 3.42 8.03
N LEU A 214 -8.75 2.32 8.63
CA LEU A 214 -9.62 1.24 9.09
C LEU A 214 -10.07 1.46 10.54
N ASN A 215 -11.30 1.08 10.86
CA ASN A 215 -11.75 1.00 12.24
C ASN A 215 -10.93 -0.06 13.02
N GLU A 216 -11.05 -0.05 14.35
CA GLU A 216 -10.22 -0.90 15.20
C GLU A 216 -10.42 -2.39 14.97
N ALA A 217 -11.68 -2.83 14.78
CA ALA A 217 -12.02 -4.23 14.56
C ALA A 217 -11.42 -4.76 13.24
N HIS A 218 -11.70 -4.09 12.11
CA HIS A 218 -11.22 -4.51 10.79
C HIS A 218 -9.70 -4.34 10.66
N GLY A 219 -9.14 -3.29 11.28
CA GLY A 219 -7.70 -3.13 11.37
C GLY A 219 -7.05 -4.32 12.08
N THR A 220 -7.56 -4.70 13.25
CA THR A 220 -7.06 -5.84 14.04
C THR A 220 -7.13 -7.15 13.27
N GLU A 221 -8.25 -7.42 12.59
CA GLU A 221 -8.40 -8.61 11.76
C GLU A 221 -7.41 -8.63 10.58
N THR A 222 -7.26 -7.50 9.90
CA THR A 222 -6.31 -7.36 8.77
C THR A 222 -4.87 -7.61 9.23
N TRP A 223 -4.47 -7.07 10.38
CA TRP A 223 -3.15 -7.34 10.95
C TRP A 223 -2.94 -8.82 11.25
N GLY A 224 -3.95 -9.49 11.82
CA GLY A 224 -3.92 -10.93 12.09
C GLY A 224 -3.71 -11.73 10.81
N ARG A 225 -4.52 -11.48 9.78
CA ARG A 225 -4.43 -12.20 8.50
C ARG A 225 -3.10 -11.99 7.79
N LEU A 226 -2.55 -10.78 7.82
CA LEU A 226 -1.23 -10.51 7.24
C LEU A 226 -0.12 -11.20 8.06
N CYS A 227 -0.24 -11.21 9.39
CA CYS A 227 0.68 -11.95 10.25
C CYS A 227 0.63 -13.45 9.98
N ASP A 228 -0.55 -14.04 9.75
CA ASP A 228 -0.70 -15.45 9.41
C ASP A 228 -0.04 -15.80 8.07
N GLN A 229 -0.03 -14.86 7.13
CA GLN A 229 0.63 -14.98 5.84
C GLN A 229 2.16 -14.74 5.88
N LEU A 230 2.75 -14.41 7.03
CA LEU A 230 4.20 -14.35 7.17
C LEU A 230 4.79 -15.73 7.49
N THR A 231 5.92 -16.05 6.86
CA THR A 231 6.74 -17.19 7.27
C THR A 231 7.27 -17.00 8.69
N PRO A 232 7.51 -18.08 9.46
CA PRO A 232 8.24 -17.99 10.72
C PRO A 232 9.59 -17.29 10.52
N GLY A 233 9.88 -16.31 11.38
CA GLY A 233 11.06 -15.45 11.23
C GLY A 233 10.98 -14.40 10.10
N GLY A 234 9.87 -14.31 9.37
CA GLY A 234 9.61 -13.28 8.37
C GLY A 234 9.35 -11.90 8.99
N PHE A 235 9.31 -10.86 8.15
CA PHE A 235 9.23 -9.47 8.60
C PHE A 235 7.98 -8.74 8.10
N LEU A 236 7.45 -7.89 8.98
CA LEU A 236 6.36 -6.96 8.70
C LEU A 236 6.87 -5.52 8.85
N ILE A 237 6.70 -4.71 7.81
CA ILE A 237 7.00 -3.27 7.84
C ILE A 237 5.69 -2.49 7.85
N THR A 238 5.56 -1.55 8.80
CA THR A 238 4.37 -0.72 9.00
C THR A 238 4.63 0.75 8.70
N GLY A 239 3.59 1.58 8.67
CA GLY A 239 3.74 3.03 8.70
C GLY A 239 4.14 3.54 10.08
N LYS A 240 4.70 4.75 10.15
CA LYS A 240 5.12 5.41 11.41
C LYS A 240 4.04 5.50 12.49
N ALA A 241 2.79 5.72 12.07
CA ALA A 241 1.64 5.88 12.98
C ALA A 241 0.91 4.57 13.27
N GLU A 242 1.38 3.45 12.69
CA GLU A 242 0.67 2.18 12.69
C GLU A 242 1.38 1.17 13.58
N LYS A 243 0.59 0.45 14.37
CA LYS A 243 1.07 -0.56 15.30
C LYS A 243 0.17 -1.78 15.18
N PRO A 244 0.73 -2.96 14.86
CA PRO A 244 -0.03 -4.20 14.93
C PRO A 244 -0.43 -4.47 16.39
N PRO A 245 -1.53 -5.20 16.63
CA PRO A 245 -1.93 -5.61 17.96
C PRO A 245 -0.81 -6.34 18.70
N ALA A 246 -0.62 -6.03 19.99
CA ALA A 246 0.43 -6.64 20.82
C ALA A 246 0.21 -8.14 21.10
N THR A 247 -0.98 -8.66 20.80
CA THR A 247 -1.34 -10.07 20.91
C THR A 247 -0.79 -10.93 19.76
N LEU A 248 -0.36 -10.32 18.66
CA LEU A 248 0.23 -11.04 17.54
C LEU A 248 1.65 -11.52 17.89
N PRO A 249 2.13 -12.64 17.32
CA PRO A 249 3.47 -13.18 17.56
C PRO A 249 4.56 -12.39 16.81
N LEU A 250 4.54 -11.06 16.96
CA LEU A 250 5.40 -10.10 16.29
C LEU A 250 6.27 -9.37 17.31
N VAL A 251 7.59 -9.48 17.18
CA VAL A 251 8.55 -8.74 17.99
C VAL A 251 9.03 -7.54 17.20
N ARG A 252 8.91 -6.34 17.79
CA ARG A 252 9.44 -5.12 17.18
C ARG A 252 10.96 -5.12 17.27
N VAL A 253 11.64 -5.06 16.12
CA VAL A 253 13.12 -5.04 16.05
C VAL A 253 13.67 -3.65 15.72
N ALA A 254 12.87 -2.79 15.09
CA ALA A 254 13.19 -1.39 14.83
C ALA A 254 11.92 -0.54 14.74
N HIS A 255 12.07 0.76 14.47
CA HIS A 255 10.91 1.61 14.25
C HIS A 255 10.12 1.13 13.03
N SER A 256 8.83 0.83 13.21
CA SER A 256 7.94 0.30 12.17
C SER A 256 8.37 -1.03 11.54
N ILE A 257 9.25 -1.80 12.17
CA ILE A 257 9.72 -3.09 11.66
C ILE A 257 9.55 -4.16 12.74
N TYR A 258 8.85 -5.22 12.38
CA TYR A 258 8.49 -6.33 13.24
C TYR A 258 8.94 -7.65 12.61
N ARG A 259 9.36 -8.60 13.44
CA ARG A 259 9.71 -9.96 13.04
C ARG A 259 8.70 -10.93 13.64
N LYS A 260 8.19 -11.86 12.84
CA LYS A 260 7.35 -12.96 13.34
C LYS A 260 8.21 -13.97 14.08
N ASN A 261 7.76 -14.39 15.25
CA ASN A 261 8.43 -15.45 16.00
C ASN A 261 8.53 -16.74 15.17
N LEU A 262 9.51 -17.57 15.51
CA LEU A 262 9.70 -18.89 14.92
C LEU A 262 8.58 -19.84 15.35
#